data_AF-A0A171A4N0-F1
#
_entry.id   AF-A0A171A4N0-F1
#
_cell.length_a   1.000
_cell.length_b   1.000
_cell.length_c   1.000
_cell.angle_alpha   90.00
_cell.angle_beta   90.00
_cell.angle_gamma   90.00
#
_symmetry.space_group_name_H-M   'P 1'
#
loop_
_entity.id
_entity.type
_entity.pdbx_description
1 polymer ?
#
loop_
_entity_poly.entity_id
_entity_poly.type
_entity_poly.pdbx_seq_one_letter_code
_entity_poly.pdbx_strand_id
1 'polypeptide(L)'
;MKALFTILVFALAATTGFGQTNFEPQILILSPNEITYDKIFEEEIASHNSEIKNAQKLGNKEQQSGEMENQPENIKIMMQNEIAFSKTLDFSKQISYTAEQYLTYRFFERFPNLLITLKDIKCSRSIFDLKKIADTQHFQYILNFPKLKFYKEGISKATVSVQLYDQTKNAILLDKEFIGDWNNRGFEFSCQDSSLICTINNALSQALAEVIEIVAKDNPTLQKEKSLAQQRYNVLINNYFSTPSDTAFINKIILLNDSSINRQSIYNCLVDENRTKFIAFYLEKAVPNNFKSLKDNNKDKSTKIISSKDITDAGFLDDIPQTYAYIVKGVKYKDKWYYQKDNATYFEAKNIEDGKQKYFFNLATWNFFKENSTDCNPDFWETNQFQKIKDLTKDPDWNKYGETIWKTEEANNRDYVGMYEIVADVMKKKQESENKIFDTQIKNTILKPFYEKLKNSNPTEFSMYFEHSLIFPKERDVVINPVLITNRDGIQTIHYYVAFSGSNNIYEWTYFAPTVITDNLEFGSKVVEQINPLTDWTFSYENLNNRTFWDKYILAKSGNDYKYLKRL
;
A
#
# COMPACT_ATOMS: atom_id res chain seq x y z
N MET A 1 3.11 -2.69 27.32
CA MET A 1 3.67 -2.90 25.96
C MET A 1 3.52 -1.57 25.24
N LYS A 2 4.59 -1.06 24.63
CA LYS A 2 4.77 0.36 24.27
C LYS A 2 3.66 0.90 23.36
N ALA A 3 3.03 1.98 23.81
CA ALA A 3 2.23 2.87 22.99
C ALA A 3 3.15 3.56 21.98
N LEU A 4 2.97 3.22 20.71
CA LEU A 4 3.50 3.95 19.56
C LEU A 4 2.62 3.60 18.36
N PHE A 5 1.39 4.12 18.37
CA PHE A 5 0.57 4.25 17.19
C PHE A 5 0.58 5.73 16.80
N THR A 6 1.72 6.19 16.31
CA THR A 6 1.84 7.52 15.69
C THR A 6 1.58 7.36 14.21
N ILE A 7 0.34 7.68 13.83
CA ILE A 7 -0.10 8.33 12.58
C ILE A 7 0.88 8.20 11.40
N LEU A 8 0.63 7.23 10.53
CA LEU A 8 1.26 7.12 9.21
C LEU A 8 0.20 7.12 8.11
N VAL A 9 -0.47 8.25 7.89
CA VAL A 9 -1.16 8.57 6.62
C VAL A 9 -1.09 10.09 6.41
N PHE A 10 0.06 10.60 5.99
CA PHE A 10 0.20 11.99 5.53
C PHE A 10 0.98 12.02 4.23
N ALA A 11 0.28 11.94 3.10
CA ALA A 11 0.86 12.25 1.78
C ALA A 11 -0.14 12.54 0.64
N LEU A 12 -1.46 12.67 0.88
CA LEU A 12 -2.43 12.78 -0.24
C LEU A 12 -3.40 13.96 -0.21
N ALA A 13 -3.28 14.91 0.73
CA ALA A 13 -4.21 16.03 0.85
C ALA A 13 -3.66 17.41 0.42
N ALA A 14 -2.54 17.46 -0.33
CA ALA A 14 -1.86 18.74 -0.61
C ALA A 14 -2.42 19.55 -1.80
N THR A 15 -3.60 19.25 -2.37
CA THR A 15 -4.08 19.97 -3.57
C THR A 15 -5.53 20.48 -3.54
N THR A 16 -6.21 20.52 -2.40
CA THR A 16 -7.52 21.19 -2.28
C THR A 16 -7.42 22.47 -1.44
N GLY A 17 -6.62 23.41 -1.92
CA GLY A 17 -6.62 24.80 -1.45
C GLY A 17 -7.87 25.54 -1.88
N PHE A 18 -9.02 25.19 -1.30
CA PHE A 18 -10.18 26.07 -1.20
C PHE A 18 -10.65 26.04 0.24
N GLY A 19 -10.53 27.18 0.93
CA GLY A 19 -11.04 27.36 2.28
C GLY A 19 -12.53 27.09 2.34
N GLN A 20 -12.92 25.88 2.73
CA GLN A 20 -14.26 25.61 3.19
C GLN A 20 -14.32 26.05 4.65
N THR A 21 -14.92 27.22 4.88
CA THR A 21 -15.21 27.75 6.22
C THR A 21 -16.28 26.95 6.98
N ASN A 22 -16.92 25.97 6.33
CA ASN A 22 -17.90 25.10 6.94
C ASN A 22 -17.31 23.70 7.09
N PHE A 23 -16.99 23.30 8.32
CA PHE A 23 -16.57 21.95 8.64
C PHE A 23 -17.73 20.95 8.48
N GLU A 24 -17.43 19.73 8.05
CA GLU A 24 -18.43 18.69 7.83
C GLU A 24 -17.80 17.30 8.03
N PRO A 25 -18.37 16.40 8.85
CA PRO A 25 -19.38 16.67 9.85
C PRO A 25 -18.81 17.49 11.03
N GLN A 26 -19.70 18.17 11.75
CA GLN A 26 -19.42 18.82 13.03
C GLN A 26 -20.01 18.01 14.17
N ILE A 27 -19.17 17.35 14.96
CA ILE A 27 -19.62 16.52 16.09
C ILE A 27 -18.95 16.98 17.38
N LEU A 28 -19.76 17.35 18.38
CA LEU A 28 -19.30 17.55 19.75
C LEU A 28 -19.63 16.33 20.59
N ILE A 29 -18.60 15.72 21.18
CA ILE A 29 -18.72 14.54 22.03
C ILE A 29 -18.63 14.96 23.49
N LEU A 30 -19.66 14.63 24.26
CA LEU A 30 -19.79 14.98 25.67
C LEU A 30 -19.17 13.91 26.57
N SER A 31 -18.91 14.27 27.83
CA SER A 31 -18.47 13.32 28.85
C SER A 31 -19.64 12.53 29.43
N PRO A 32 -19.43 11.30 29.91
CA PRO A 32 -20.48 10.49 30.50
C PRO A 32 -21.13 11.19 31.71
N ASN A 33 -22.47 11.15 31.75
CA ASN A 33 -23.21 11.81 32.82
C ASN A 33 -23.29 10.95 34.08
N GLU A 34 -24.04 9.84 34.04
CA GLU A 34 -24.20 8.89 35.15
C GLU A 34 -23.29 7.68 34.94
N ILE A 35 -22.47 7.34 35.93
CA ILE A 35 -21.58 6.17 35.89
C ILE A 35 -21.89 5.30 37.10
N THR A 36 -22.16 4.03 36.85
CA THR A 36 -22.44 3.02 37.88
C THR A 36 -21.61 1.77 37.60
N TYR A 37 -21.09 1.12 38.65
CA TYR A 37 -20.35 -0.12 38.50
C TYR A 37 -20.53 -1.02 39.73
N ASP A 38 -20.50 -2.33 39.52
CA ASP A 38 -20.42 -3.30 40.61
C ASP A 38 -19.11 -3.12 41.38
N LYS A 39 -19.14 -3.29 42.71
CA LYS A 39 -17.97 -3.09 43.59
C LYS A 39 -16.71 -3.87 43.17
N ILE A 40 -16.89 -5.02 42.50
CA ILE A 40 -15.80 -5.85 42.00
C ILE A 40 -14.87 -5.10 41.03
N PHE A 41 -15.35 -4.02 40.41
CA PHE A 41 -14.60 -3.22 39.44
C PHE A 41 -13.85 -2.03 40.06
N GLU A 42 -13.99 -1.76 41.36
CA GLU A 42 -13.36 -0.61 42.03
C GLU A 42 -11.84 -0.60 41.86
N GLU A 43 -11.18 -1.74 42.08
CA GLU A 43 -9.73 -1.88 41.98
C GLU A 43 -9.23 -1.70 40.54
N GLU A 44 -9.89 -2.34 39.56
CA GLU A 44 -9.52 -2.25 38.16
C GLU A 44 -9.68 -0.81 37.64
N ILE A 45 -10.77 -0.12 37.99
CA ILE A 45 -11.01 1.28 37.61
C ILE A 45 -9.98 2.20 38.28
N ALA A 46 -9.65 1.99 39.55
CA ALA A 46 -8.64 2.77 40.25
C ALA A 46 -7.23 2.58 39.64
N SER A 47 -6.90 1.35 39.23
CA SER A 47 -5.65 1.04 38.54
C SER A 47 -5.55 1.81 37.22
N HIS A 48 -6.57 1.72 36.36
CA HIS A 48 -6.61 2.44 35.09
C HIS A 48 -6.52 3.97 35.26
N ASN A 49 -7.24 4.53 36.23
CA ASN A 49 -7.14 5.96 36.54
C ASN A 49 -5.72 6.38 36.97
N SER A 50 -5.00 5.50 37.66
CA SER A 50 -3.62 5.75 38.06
C SER A 50 -2.67 5.71 36.86
N GLU A 51 -2.87 4.76 35.94
CA GLU A 51 -2.13 4.66 34.68
C GLU A 51 -2.34 5.90 33.79
N ILE A 52 -3.59 6.34 33.63
CA ILE A 52 -3.93 7.57 32.88
C ILE A 52 -3.22 8.79 33.47
N LYS A 53 -3.26 8.96 34.81
CA LYS A 53 -2.57 10.05 35.49
C LYS A 53 -1.05 10.01 35.30
N ASN A 54 -0.46 8.82 35.27
CA ASN A 54 0.98 8.67 35.03
C ASN A 54 1.34 9.03 33.58
N ALA A 55 0.53 8.59 32.60
CA ALA A 55 0.71 8.94 31.20
C ALA A 55 0.61 10.45 30.95
N GLN A 56 -0.38 11.12 31.56
CA GLN A 56 -0.53 12.59 31.49
C GLN A 56 0.70 13.34 32.01
N LYS A 57 1.36 12.84 33.07
CA LYS A 57 2.59 13.46 33.60
C LYS A 57 3.78 13.32 32.66
N LEU A 58 3.87 12.21 31.92
CA LEU A 58 4.94 11.93 30.97
C LEU A 58 4.75 12.70 29.64
N GLY A 59 3.52 12.78 29.13
CA GLY A 59 3.20 13.39 27.83
C GLY A 59 3.34 14.92 27.77
N ASN A 60 3.32 15.63 28.90
CA ASN A 60 3.47 17.09 28.96
C ASN A 60 4.88 17.60 28.57
N LYS A 61 5.85 16.73 28.27
CA LYS A 61 7.22 17.12 27.87
C LYS A 61 7.47 17.08 26.36
N GLU A 62 6.58 16.53 25.53
CA GLU A 62 6.84 16.27 24.11
C GLU A 62 5.91 16.98 23.10
N GLN A 63 4.91 17.76 23.54
CA GLN A 63 3.84 18.27 22.66
C GLN A 63 4.05 19.69 22.08
N GLN A 64 5.29 20.08 21.78
CA GLN A 64 5.58 21.26 20.95
C GLN A 64 6.54 20.86 19.81
N SER A 65 6.07 20.04 18.87
CA SER A 65 6.77 19.84 17.60
C SER A 65 6.28 20.87 16.57
N GLY A 66 7.19 21.35 15.71
CA GLY A 66 6.87 22.27 14.60
C GLY A 66 5.93 21.67 13.53
N GLU A 67 5.46 20.44 13.70
CA GLU A 67 4.50 19.80 12.80
C GLU A 67 3.10 20.43 12.90
N MET A 68 2.73 20.98 14.06
CA MET A 68 1.37 21.53 14.28
C MET A 68 1.11 22.82 13.48
N GLU A 69 2.14 23.63 13.22
CA GLU A 69 2.00 24.90 12.48
C GLU A 69 1.60 24.70 11.01
N ASN A 70 2.01 23.58 10.41
CA ASN A 70 1.76 23.27 9.00
C ASN A 70 0.44 22.52 8.75
N GLN A 71 -0.32 22.19 9.79
CA GLN A 71 -1.58 21.46 9.66
C GLN A 71 -2.76 22.36 9.24
N PRO A 72 -3.78 21.80 8.56
CA PRO A 72 -5.06 22.47 8.34
C PRO A 72 -5.72 22.93 9.64
N GLU A 73 -6.54 23.99 9.56
CA GLU A 73 -7.14 24.64 10.74
C GLU A 73 -8.03 23.69 11.57
N ASN A 74 -8.85 22.85 10.92
CA ASN A 74 -9.67 21.86 11.62
C ASN A 74 -8.81 20.90 12.45
N ILE A 75 -7.70 20.42 11.88
CA ILE A 75 -6.78 19.50 12.56
C ILE A 75 -6.12 20.19 13.76
N LYS A 76 -5.71 21.46 13.62
CA LYS A 76 -5.18 22.25 14.75
C LYS A 76 -6.19 22.36 15.88
N ILE A 77 -7.45 22.69 15.57
CA ILE A 77 -8.52 22.79 16.57
C ILE A 77 -8.75 21.45 17.28
N MET A 78 -8.83 20.36 16.51
CA MET A 78 -9.03 19.02 17.07
C MET A 78 -7.88 18.59 17.98
N MET A 79 -6.62 18.76 17.55
CA MET A 79 -5.44 18.43 18.36
C MET A 79 -5.41 19.24 19.65
N GLN A 80 -5.68 20.55 19.59
CA GLN A 80 -5.72 21.40 20.79
C GLN A 80 -6.84 20.98 21.74
N ASN A 81 -8.01 20.63 21.19
CA ASN A 81 -9.14 20.16 21.96
C ASN A 81 -8.84 18.81 22.64
N GLU A 82 -8.22 17.87 21.92
CA GLU A 82 -7.79 16.58 22.43
C GLU A 82 -6.80 16.74 23.60
N ILE A 83 -5.80 17.61 23.43
CA ILE A 83 -4.83 17.96 24.50
C ILE A 83 -5.54 18.60 25.70
N ALA A 84 -6.53 19.46 25.48
CA ALA A 84 -7.28 20.07 26.57
C ALA A 84 -8.12 19.04 27.33
N PHE A 85 -8.79 18.13 26.61
CA PHE A 85 -9.62 17.08 27.20
C PHE A 85 -8.78 16.05 27.95
N SER A 86 -7.63 15.66 27.39
CA SER A 86 -6.73 14.65 27.95
C SER A 86 -6.26 15.01 29.36
N LYS A 87 -6.16 16.30 29.71
CA LYS A 87 -5.84 16.79 31.07
C LYS A 87 -6.87 16.41 32.13
N THR A 88 -8.11 16.12 31.71
CA THR A 88 -9.23 15.75 32.59
C THR A 88 -9.66 14.30 32.42
N LEU A 89 -8.93 13.53 31.59
CA LEU A 89 -9.27 12.16 31.24
C LEU A 89 -9.23 11.25 32.47
N ASP A 90 -10.24 10.40 32.58
CA ASP A 90 -10.36 9.32 33.53
C ASP A 90 -10.91 8.08 32.81
N PHE A 91 -10.99 6.95 33.52
CA PHE A 91 -11.47 5.68 32.99
C PHE A 91 -12.84 5.80 32.30
N SER A 92 -13.77 6.56 32.87
CA SER A 92 -15.11 6.70 32.29
C SER A 92 -15.10 7.58 31.05
N LYS A 93 -14.32 8.66 31.06
CA LYS A 93 -14.16 9.56 29.90
C LYS A 93 -13.41 8.94 28.73
N GLN A 94 -12.76 7.79 28.90
CA GLN A 94 -12.18 7.03 27.77
C GLN A 94 -13.22 6.73 26.70
N ILE A 95 -14.49 6.53 27.06
CA ILE A 95 -15.53 6.28 26.06
C ILE A 95 -15.70 7.44 25.07
N SER A 96 -15.65 8.68 25.55
CA SER A 96 -15.73 9.89 24.71
C SER A 96 -14.48 10.03 23.86
N TYR A 97 -13.31 9.79 24.46
CA TYR A 97 -12.02 9.86 23.78
C TYR A 97 -11.91 8.82 22.65
N THR A 98 -12.24 7.56 22.91
CA THR A 98 -12.27 6.48 21.90
C THR A 98 -13.28 6.78 20.80
N ALA A 99 -14.45 7.34 21.15
CA ALA A 99 -15.44 7.73 20.16
C ALA A 99 -14.93 8.83 19.23
N GLU A 100 -14.22 9.84 19.76
CA GLU A 100 -13.60 10.89 18.95
C GLU A 100 -12.58 10.29 17.97
N GLN A 101 -11.61 9.53 18.47
CA GLN A 101 -10.55 8.93 17.65
C GLN A 101 -11.13 8.06 16.53
N TYR A 102 -12.11 7.22 16.87
CA TYR A 102 -12.75 6.32 15.91
C TYR A 102 -13.55 7.10 14.85
N LEU A 103 -14.38 8.06 15.25
CA LEU A 103 -15.17 8.83 14.30
C LEU A 103 -14.28 9.71 13.41
N THR A 104 -13.24 10.32 13.97
CA THR A 104 -12.22 11.06 13.22
C THR A 104 -11.59 10.18 12.15
N TYR A 105 -11.07 9.00 12.53
CA TYR A 105 -10.51 8.04 11.59
C TYR A 105 -11.51 7.65 10.48
N ARG A 106 -12.75 7.31 10.86
CA ARG A 106 -13.77 6.82 9.91
C ARG A 106 -14.27 7.89 8.95
N PHE A 107 -14.32 9.16 9.37
CA PHE A 107 -14.78 10.26 8.52
C PHE A 107 -13.67 10.91 7.71
N PHE A 108 -12.42 10.87 8.15
CA PHE A 108 -11.31 11.61 7.53
C PHE A 108 -11.10 11.32 6.04
N GLU A 109 -11.25 10.06 5.62
CA GLU A 109 -11.09 9.68 4.20
C GLU A 109 -12.12 10.34 3.27
N ARG A 110 -13.30 10.65 3.78
CA ARG A 110 -14.40 11.26 3.01
C ARG A 110 -14.54 12.76 3.26
N PHE A 111 -14.09 13.22 4.41
CA PHE A 111 -14.32 14.55 4.92
C PHE A 111 -13.00 15.17 5.43
N PRO A 112 -12.12 15.66 4.53
CA PRO A 112 -10.84 16.23 4.93
C PRO A 112 -10.98 17.48 5.82
N ASN A 113 -12.15 18.12 5.81
CA ASN A 113 -12.53 19.29 6.60
C ASN A 113 -13.46 18.95 7.79
N LEU A 114 -13.50 17.71 8.29
CA LEU A 114 -14.30 17.36 9.47
C LEU A 114 -13.86 18.13 10.72
N LEU A 115 -14.80 18.32 11.66
CA LEU A 115 -14.53 18.87 12.99
C LEU A 115 -15.22 18.01 14.06
N ILE A 116 -14.44 17.19 14.75
CA ILE A 116 -14.92 16.36 15.86
C ILE A 116 -14.16 16.75 17.12
N THR A 117 -14.89 17.15 18.16
CA THR A 117 -14.27 17.67 19.38
C THR A 117 -14.91 17.10 20.63
N LEU A 118 -14.18 17.15 21.73
CA LEU A 118 -14.53 16.67 23.05
C LEU A 118 -14.85 17.84 23.98
N LYS A 119 -15.80 17.64 24.89
CA LYS A 119 -16.07 18.57 25.99
C LYS A 119 -16.38 17.85 27.28
N ASP A 120 -15.79 18.34 28.38
CA ASP A 120 -16.13 17.93 29.74
C ASP A 120 -17.43 18.58 30.22
N ILE A 121 -18.51 18.33 29.47
CA ILE A 121 -19.88 18.69 29.81
C ILE A 121 -20.67 17.39 29.93
N LYS A 122 -21.54 17.29 30.93
CA LYS A 122 -22.40 16.14 31.17
C LYS A 122 -23.86 16.50 30.83
N CYS A 123 -24.59 15.57 30.23
CA CYS A 123 -26.01 15.75 29.94
C CYS A 123 -26.80 14.46 30.20
N SER A 124 -27.90 14.57 30.95
CA SER A 124 -28.66 13.40 31.43
C SER A 124 -29.64 12.79 30.42
N ARG A 125 -30.05 13.55 29.37
CA ARG A 125 -30.89 13.15 28.20
C ARG A 125 -31.72 14.32 27.62
N SER A 126 -31.77 15.45 28.32
CA SER A 126 -32.64 16.60 28.01
C SER A 126 -32.36 17.22 26.64
N ILE A 127 -33.37 17.21 25.76
CA ILE A 127 -33.28 17.86 24.44
C ILE A 127 -33.03 19.38 24.56
N PHE A 128 -33.58 20.01 25.60
CA PHE A 128 -33.36 21.44 25.85
C PHE A 128 -31.90 21.73 26.17
N ASP A 129 -31.27 20.89 27.00
CA ASP A 129 -29.86 21.04 27.35
C ASP A 129 -28.95 20.73 26.16
N LEU A 130 -29.26 19.68 25.39
CA LEU A 130 -28.53 19.35 24.16
C LEU A 130 -28.61 20.48 23.14
N LYS A 131 -29.79 21.05 22.93
CA LYS A 131 -29.99 22.23 22.08
C LYS A 131 -29.14 23.40 22.57
N LYS A 132 -29.20 23.72 23.86
CA LYS A 132 -28.42 24.82 24.45
C LYS A 132 -26.92 24.61 24.25
N ILE A 133 -26.43 23.38 24.44
CA ILE A 133 -25.03 23.03 24.21
C ILE A 133 -24.66 23.22 22.73
N ALA A 134 -25.46 22.69 21.80
CA ALA A 134 -25.26 22.83 20.37
C ALA A 134 -25.21 24.29 19.92
N ASP A 135 -26.17 25.10 20.36
CA ASP A 135 -26.23 26.54 20.05
C ASP A 135 -25.02 27.30 20.62
N THR A 136 -24.58 26.95 21.84
CA THR A 136 -23.46 27.63 22.52
C THR A 136 -22.11 27.25 21.94
N GLN A 137 -21.94 25.99 21.53
CA GLN A 137 -20.67 25.51 20.98
C GLN A 137 -20.61 25.61 19.44
N HIS A 138 -21.73 25.93 18.78
CA HIS A 138 -21.87 25.99 17.32
C HIS A 138 -21.55 24.67 16.62
N PHE A 139 -22.12 23.57 17.13
CA PHE A 139 -21.99 22.23 16.53
C PHE A 139 -23.34 21.69 16.09
N GLN A 140 -23.38 21.15 14.86
CA GLN A 140 -24.57 20.47 14.35
C GLN A 140 -24.94 19.24 15.19
N TYR A 141 -23.99 18.34 15.43
CA TYR A 141 -24.27 17.09 16.14
C TYR A 141 -23.71 17.11 17.55
N ILE A 142 -24.50 16.62 18.50
CA ILE A 142 -24.06 16.35 19.87
C ILE A 142 -24.15 14.85 20.14
N LEU A 143 -23.01 14.21 20.36
CA LEU A 143 -22.93 12.83 20.82
C LEU A 143 -22.81 12.82 22.34
N ASN A 144 -23.83 12.28 23.00
CA ASN A 144 -23.96 12.25 24.45
C ASN A 144 -23.96 10.81 24.97
N PHE A 145 -23.40 10.62 26.16
CA PHE A 145 -23.41 9.36 26.90
C PHE A 145 -24.18 9.53 28.22
N PRO A 146 -25.52 9.45 28.21
CA PRO A 146 -26.33 9.69 29.41
C PRO A 146 -25.97 8.82 30.60
N LYS A 147 -25.64 7.55 30.33
CA LYS A 147 -25.42 6.54 31.36
C LYS A 147 -24.42 5.48 30.92
N LEU A 148 -23.57 5.10 31.86
CA LEU A 148 -22.61 4.01 31.75
C LEU A 148 -22.78 3.08 32.95
N LYS A 149 -22.98 1.78 32.69
CA LYS A 149 -23.13 0.77 33.74
C LYS A 149 -22.18 -0.40 33.50
N PHE A 150 -21.34 -0.71 34.47
CA PHE A 150 -20.49 -1.91 34.46
C PHE A 150 -21.04 -2.94 35.45
N TYR A 151 -21.22 -4.18 35.00
CA TYR A 151 -21.78 -5.24 35.84
C TYR A 151 -21.23 -6.62 35.47
N LYS A 152 -21.33 -7.56 36.39
CA LYS A 152 -20.93 -8.96 36.15
C LYS A 152 -22.15 -9.88 36.11
N GLU A 153 -22.33 -10.56 34.98
CA GLU A 153 -23.39 -11.55 34.76
C GLU A 153 -22.77 -12.78 34.07
N GLY A 154 -22.15 -13.64 34.86
CA GLY A 154 -21.23 -14.68 34.38
C GLY A 154 -19.90 -14.10 33.92
N ILE A 155 -19.95 -13.23 32.91
CA ILE A 155 -18.84 -12.45 32.36
C ILE A 155 -19.00 -10.96 32.69
N SER A 156 -17.92 -10.19 32.64
CA SER A 156 -17.98 -8.73 32.76
C SER A 156 -18.67 -8.13 31.53
N LYS A 157 -19.57 -7.16 31.75
CA LYS A 157 -20.32 -6.46 30.71
C LYS A 157 -20.39 -4.96 31.00
N ALA A 158 -20.57 -4.18 29.94
CA ALA A 158 -20.93 -2.76 30.03
C ALA A 158 -22.22 -2.49 29.27
N THR A 159 -23.11 -1.69 29.85
CA THR A 159 -24.22 -1.04 29.15
C THR A 159 -23.86 0.43 28.96
N VAL A 160 -23.87 0.88 27.71
CA VAL A 160 -23.64 2.27 27.32
C VAL A 160 -24.93 2.82 26.73
N SER A 161 -25.52 3.83 27.37
CA SER A 161 -26.55 4.65 26.72
C SER A 161 -25.87 5.66 25.80
N VAL A 162 -26.29 5.71 24.54
CA VAL A 162 -25.77 6.64 23.53
C VAL A 162 -26.92 7.45 22.97
N GLN A 163 -26.71 8.76 22.88
CA GLN A 163 -27.68 9.69 22.33
C GLN A 163 -27.02 10.61 21.30
N LEU A 164 -27.59 10.70 20.10
CA LEU A 164 -27.14 11.62 19.05
C LEU A 164 -28.23 12.65 18.78
N TYR A 165 -27.92 13.93 19.03
CA TYR A 165 -28.80 15.05 18.74
C TYR A 165 -28.32 15.80 17.50
N ASP A 166 -29.26 16.28 16.69
CA ASP A 166 -29.04 17.12 15.51
C ASP A 166 -29.71 18.47 15.70
N GLN A 167 -28.89 19.52 15.76
CA GLN A 167 -29.31 20.91 15.93
C GLN A 167 -30.18 21.40 14.78
N THR A 168 -29.89 21.00 13.54
CA THR A 168 -30.59 21.50 12.34
C THR A 168 -32.03 21.03 12.30
N LYS A 169 -32.27 19.78 12.72
CA LYS A 169 -33.61 19.19 12.84
C LYS A 169 -34.24 19.42 14.21
N ASN A 170 -33.46 19.92 15.17
CA ASN A 170 -33.82 20.02 16.57
C ASN A 170 -34.41 18.71 17.12
N ALA A 171 -33.72 17.59 16.87
CA ALA A 171 -34.24 16.25 17.16
C ALA A 171 -33.14 15.30 17.65
N ILE A 172 -33.53 14.35 18.49
CA ILE A 172 -32.69 13.22 18.87
C ILE A 172 -32.84 12.16 17.78
N LEU A 173 -31.73 11.86 17.09
CA LEU A 173 -31.68 10.89 15.99
C LEU A 173 -31.37 9.47 16.48
N LEU A 174 -30.68 9.35 17.62
CA LEU A 174 -30.38 8.09 18.30
C LEU A 174 -30.58 8.28 19.80
N ASP A 175 -31.25 7.34 20.46
CA ASP A 175 -31.29 7.17 21.92
C ASP A 175 -31.46 5.67 22.19
N LYS A 176 -30.34 4.98 22.41
CA LYS A 176 -30.30 3.52 22.51
C LYS A 176 -29.23 3.07 23.49
N GLU A 177 -29.44 1.89 24.08
CA GLU A 177 -28.47 1.22 24.92
C GLU A 177 -27.75 0.11 24.16
N PHE A 178 -26.43 0.06 24.32
CA PHE A 178 -25.55 -0.92 23.70
C PHE A 178 -24.85 -1.73 24.78
N ILE A 179 -24.74 -3.04 24.56
CA ILE A 179 -24.11 -3.96 25.51
C ILE A 179 -22.81 -4.48 24.88
N GLY A 180 -21.72 -4.35 25.62
CA GLY A 180 -20.43 -4.92 25.26
C GLY A 180 -20.00 -6.00 26.25
N ASP A 181 -19.51 -7.11 25.72
CA ASP A 181 -18.86 -8.19 26.47
C ASP A 181 -17.34 -7.96 26.55
N TRP A 182 -16.64 -8.79 27.31
CA TRP A 182 -15.19 -8.67 27.52
C TRP A 182 -14.32 -9.40 26.49
N ASN A 183 -14.91 -9.96 25.41
CA ASN A 183 -14.17 -10.78 24.45
C ASN A 183 -13.46 -9.89 23.43
N ASN A 184 -12.18 -10.10 23.21
CA ASN A 184 -11.44 -9.38 22.19
C ASN A 184 -11.82 -9.88 20.78
N ARG A 185 -12.44 -9.01 19.98
CA ARG A 185 -12.84 -9.30 18.59
C ARG A 185 -11.78 -8.90 17.54
N GLY A 186 -10.68 -8.27 17.98
CA GLY A 186 -9.62 -7.76 17.09
C GLY A 186 -9.93 -6.40 16.45
N PHE A 187 -9.10 -5.99 15.49
CA PHE A 187 -9.23 -4.78 14.65
C PHE A 187 -9.24 -3.43 15.40
N GLU A 188 -10.05 -2.45 14.95
CA GLU A 188 -10.02 -1.05 15.40
C GLU A 188 -10.42 -0.86 16.86
N PHE A 189 -11.08 -1.87 17.46
CA PHE A 189 -11.51 -1.88 18.86
C PHE A 189 -10.77 -2.95 19.70
N SER A 190 -9.63 -3.44 19.21
CA SER A 190 -8.84 -4.45 19.91
C SER A 190 -8.49 -4.03 21.34
N CYS A 191 -8.50 -5.02 22.24
CA CYS A 191 -8.36 -4.80 23.68
C CYS A 191 -7.76 -6.04 24.35
N GLN A 192 -7.31 -5.90 25.60
CA GLN A 192 -6.88 -7.07 26.36
C GLN A 192 -8.09 -7.90 26.74
N ASP A 193 -8.10 -9.16 26.33
CA ASP A 193 -9.21 -10.09 26.59
C ASP A 193 -9.55 -10.15 28.08
N SER A 194 -10.85 -10.25 28.40
CA SER A 194 -11.39 -10.22 29.76
C SER A 194 -11.24 -8.90 30.54
N SER A 195 -10.88 -7.78 29.90
CA SER A 195 -10.79 -6.45 30.54
C SER A 195 -12.10 -5.66 30.51
N LEU A 196 -12.26 -4.69 31.42
CA LEU A 196 -13.37 -3.73 31.34
C LEU A 196 -13.29 -2.83 30.10
N ILE A 197 -12.08 -2.52 29.60
CA ILE A 197 -11.91 -1.75 28.37
C ILE A 197 -12.56 -2.50 27.19
N CYS A 198 -12.42 -3.83 27.10
CA CYS A 198 -13.10 -4.60 26.07
C CYS A 198 -14.62 -4.41 26.11
N THR A 199 -15.22 -4.33 27.30
CA THR A 199 -16.66 -4.12 27.44
C THR A 199 -17.11 -2.76 26.89
N ILE A 200 -16.30 -1.70 27.06
CA ILE A 200 -16.56 -0.39 26.47
C ILE A 200 -16.40 -0.43 24.95
N ASN A 201 -15.28 -0.98 24.48
CA ASN A 201 -14.95 -1.08 23.06
C ASN A 201 -16.00 -1.85 22.27
N ASN A 202 -16.49 -2.97 22.80
CA ASN A 202 -17.51 -3.79 22.15
C ASN A 202 -18.90 -3.14 22.15
N ALA A 203 -19.21 -2.28 23.13
CA ALA A 203 -20.44 -1.47 23.10
C ALA A 203 -20.30 -0.31 22.10
N LEU A 204 -19.15 0.37 22.09
CA LEU A 204 -18.86 1.47 21.16
C LEU A 204 -18.81 1.03 19.71
N SER A 205 -18.25 -0.13 19.39
CA SER A 205 -18.18 -0.61 18.00
C SER A 205 -19.56 -0.71 17.35
N GLN A 206 -20.56 -1.15 18.11
CA GLN A 206 -21.96 -1.19 17.70
C GLN A 206 -22.56 0.22 17.64
N ALA A 207 -22.38 1.01 18.70
CA ALA A 207 -22.99 2.33 18.79
C ALA A 207 -22.48 3.30 17.73
N LEU A 208 -21.17 3.33 17.49
CA LEU A 208 -20.53 4.25 16.55
C LEU A 208 -20.80 3.85 15.10
N ALA A 209 -21.02 2.56 14.81
CA ALA A 209 -21.51 2.14 13.50
C ALA A 209 -22.88 2.75 13.18
N GLU A 210 -23.83 2.71 14.12
CA GLU A 210 -25.14 3.36 13.96
C GLU A 210 -25.03 4.89 13.88
N VAL A 211 -24.15 5.52 14.68
CA VAL A 211 -23.88 6.97 14.59
C VAL A 211 -23.36 7.35 13.20
N ILE A 212 -22.39 6.61 12.66
CA ILE A 212 -21.84 6.85 11.32
C ILE A 212 -22.93 6.72 10.27
N GLU A 213 -23.78 5.69 10.33
CA GLU A 213 -24.88 5.49 9.38
C GLU A 213 -25.86 6.67 9.41
N ILE A 214 -26.27 7.11 10.61
CA ILE A 214 -27.22 8.22 10.78
C ILE A 214 -26.63 9.53 10.25
N VAL A 215 -25.39 9.85 10.60
CA VAL A 215 -24.70 11.06 10.11
C VAL A 215 -24.54 11.00 8.60
N ALA A 216 -24.15 9.84 8.06
CA ALA A 216 -23.90 9.68 6.63
C ALA A 216 -25.18 9.77 5.77
N LYS A 217 -26.32 9.30 6.29
CA LYS A 217 -27.59 9.22 5.54
C LYS A 217 -28.09 10.59 5.09
N ASP A 218 -28.00 11.59 5.96
CA ASP A 218 -28.54 12.93 5.72
C ASP A 218 -27.46 13.97 5.39
N ASN A 219 -26.21 13.52 5.23
CA ASN A 219 -25.09 14.37 4.88
C ASN A 219 -25.20 14.87 3.42
N PRO A 220 -25.27 16.18 3.18
CA PRO A 220 -25.42 16.74 1.83
C PRO A 220 -24.30 16.33 0.87
N THR A 221 -23.05 16.29 1.34
CA THR A 221 -21.89 15.90 0.53
C THR A 221 -22.00 14.45 0.07
N LEU A 222 -22.30 13.51 0.97
CA LEU A 222 -22.48 12.10 0.61
C LEU A 222 -23.72 11.86 -0.27
N GLN A 223 -24.81 12.58 -0.04
CA GLN A 223 -25.98 12.51 -0.92
C GLN A 223 -25.66 12.98 -2.35
N LYS A 224 -24.89 14.07 -2.48
CA LYS A 224 -24.40 14.56 -3.77
C LYS A 224 -23.47 13.53 -4.42
N GLU A 225 -22.53 12.94 -3.68
CA GLU A 225 -21.64 11.88 -4.19
C GLU A 225 -22.43 10.67 -4.70
N LYS A 226 -23.42 10.21 -3.92
CA LYS A 226 -24.27 9.07 -4.31
C LYS A 226 -25.09 9.39 -5.57
N SER A 227 -25.65 10.60 -5.65
CA SER A 227 -26.36 11.08 -6.84
C SER A 227 -25.42 11.12 -8.06
N LEU A 228 -24.22 11.69 -7.91
CA LEU A 228 -23.22 11.74 -8.97
C LEU A 228 -22.76 10.35 -9.39
N ALA A 229 -22.54 9.43 -8.45
CA ALA A 229 -22.19 8.04 -8.75
C ALA A 229 -23.29 7.36 -9.60
N GLN A 230 -24.56 7.58 -9.26
CA GLN A 230 -25.68 7.08 -10.06
C GLN A 230 -25.74 7.72 -11.45
N GLN A 231 -25.49 9.02 -11.56
CA GLN A 231 -25.43 9.73 -12.84
C GLN A 231 -24.30 9.18 -13.72
N ARG A 232 -23.09 9.01 -13.15
CA ARG A 232 -21.94 8.39 -13.81
C ARG A 232 -22.23 6.97 -14.26
N TYR A 233 -22.90 6.18 -13.41
CA TYR A 233 -23.35 4.84 -13.75
C TYR A 233 -24.25 4.87 -14.99
N ASN A 234 -25.27 5.73 -14.99
CA ASN A 234 -26.19 5.85 -16.12
C ASN A 234 -25.46 6.27 -17.41
N VAL A 235 -24.52 7.21 -17.33
CA VAL A 235 -23.69 7.63 -18.47
C VAL A 235 -22.83 6.49 -18.99
N LEU A 236 -22.13 5.76 -18.12
CA LEU A 236 -21.33 4.60 -18.52
C LEU A 236 -22.17 3.54 -19.20
N ILE A 237 -23.31 3.19 -18.61
CA ILE A 237 -24.15 2.12 -19.17
C ILE A 237 -24.75 2.54 -20.51
N ASN A 238 -25.39 3.71 -20.57
CA ASN A 238 -26.14 4.12 -21.75
C ASN A 238 -25.25 4.53 -22.93
N ASN A 239 -24.10 5.18 -22.66
CA ASN A 239 -23.29 5.77 -23.73
C ASN A 239 -22.08 4.91 -24.12
N TYR A 240 -21.58 4.07 -23.21
CA TYR A 240 -20.34 3.32 -23.42
C TYR A 240 -20.55 1.80 -23.38
N PHE A 241 -21.27 1.27 -22.39
CA PHE A 241 -21.49 -0.17 -22.25
C PHE A 241 -22.42 -0.72 -23.35
N SER A 242 -23.53 -0.03 -23.61
CA SER A 242 -24.53 -0.45 -24.60
C SER A 242 -24.08 -0.26 -26.05
N THR A 243 -23.01 0.52 -26.28
CA THR A 243 -22.45 0.73 -27.62
C THR A 243 -21.70 -0.53 -28.07
N PRO A 244 -21.89 -1.00 -29.33
CA PRO A 244 -21.14 -2.14 -29.84
C PRO A 244 -19.63 -1.94 -29.71
N SER A 245 -18.95 -2.87 -29.04
CA SER A 245 -17.50 -2.78 -28.82
C SER A 245 -16.73 -3.60 -29.86
N ASP A 246 -15.57 -3.09 -30.29
CA ASP A 246 -14.70 -3.75 -31.29
C ASP A 246 -13.84 -4.84 -30.63
N THR A 247 -14.48 -5.86 -30.07
CA THR A 247 -13.77 -6.99 -29.43
C THR A 247 -12.92 -7.79 -30.43
N ALA A 248 -13.26 -7.73 -31.72
CA ALA A 248 -12.48 -8.34 -32.79
C ALA A 248 -11.11 -7.67 -32.96
N PHE A 249 -11.03 -6.34 -32.80
CA PHE A 249 -9.75 -5.62 -32.75
C PHE A 249 -8.86 -6.09 -31.61
N ILE A 250 -9.42 -6.23 -30.40
CA ILE A 250 -8.66 -6.72 -29.22
C ILE A 250 -8.16 -8.15 -29.45
N ASN A 251 -9.00 -9.01 -30.01
CA ASN A 251 -8.65 -10.38 -30.30
C ASN A 251 -7.52 -10.54 -31.32
N LYS A 252 -7.21 -9.52 -32.15
CA LYS A 252 -6.04 -9.53 -33.04
C LYS A 252 -4.75 -9.14 -32.33
N ILE A 253 -4.85 -8.47 -31.17
CA ILE A 253 -3.72 -7.97 -30.40
C ILE A 253 -3.24 -9.00 -29.37
N ILE A 254 -4.18 -9.63 -28.66
CA ILE A 254 -3.86 -10.65 -27.64
C ILE A 254 -3.34 -11.91 -28.32
N LEU A 255 -2.16 -12.38 -27.89
CA LEU A 255 -1.51 -13.56 -28.48
C LEU A 255 -2.33 -14.83 -28.23
N LEU A 256 -2.37 -15.71 -29.23
CA LEU A 256 -3.11 -16.98 -29.18
C LEU A 256 -2.62 -17.94 -28.08
N ASN A 257 -1.34 -17.88 -27.73
CA ASN A 257 -0.70 -18.74 -26.74
C ASN A 257 -0.66 -18.14 -25.32
N ASP A 258 -1.25 -16.96 -25.12
CA ASP A 258 -1.33 -16.34 -23.80
C ASP A 258 -2.45 -16.98 -22.98
N SER A 259 -2.09 -17.97 -22.16
CA SER A 259 -3.02 -18.71 -21.31
C SER A 259 -3.54 -17.91 -20.11
N SER A 260 -3.00 -16.72 -19.85
CA SER A 260 -3.41 -15.88 -18.71
C SER A 260 -4.71 -15.12 -18.96
N ILE A 261 -5.08 -14.94 -20.23
CA ILE A 261 -6.25 -14.19 -20.71
C ILE A 261 -7.19 -15.12 -21.48
N ASN A 262 -8.44 -15.22 -21.04
CA ASN A 262 -9.48 -15.94 -21.76
C ASN A 262 -10.12 -15.03 -22.81
N ARG A 263 -9.74 -15.19 -24.07
CA ARG A 263 -10.24 -14.37 -25.19
C ARG A 263 -11.74 -14.50 -25.44
N GLN A 264 -12.39 -15.55 -24.93
CA GLN A 264 -13.83 -15.76 -25.07
C GLN A 264 -14.65 -15.02 -24.00
N SER A 265 -14.02 -14.58 -22.91
CA SER A 265 -14.71 -13.89 -21.80
C SER A 265 -14.73 -12.37 -21.93
N ILE A 266 -14.19 -11.83 -23.04
CA ILE A 266 -14.29 -10.40 -23.35
C ILE A 266 -15.76 -10.02 -23.58
N TYR A 267 -16.21 -8.96 -22.92
CA TYR A 267 -17.59 -8.48 -23.08
C TYR A 267 -17.68 -7.00 -23.46
N ASN A 268 -16.63 -6.21 -23.24
CA ASN A 268 -16.59 -4.81 -23.66
C ASN A 268 -15.14 -4.36 -23.89
N CYS A 269 -14.94 -3.29 -24.67
CA CYS A 269 -13.66 -2.62 -24.76
C CYS A 269 -13.82 -1.13 -25.13
N LEU A 270 -12.88 -0.32 -24.65
CA LEU A 270 -12.70 1.07 -25.00
C LEU A 270 -11.36 1.21 -25.73
N VAL A 271 -11.36 1.98 -26.81
CA VAL A 271 -10.17 2.26 -27.64
C VAL A 271 -10.05 3.78 -27.75
N ASP A 272 -8.83 4.30 -27.64
CA ASP A 272 -8.59 5.74 -27.84
C ASP A 272 -8.82 6.14 -29.31
N GLU A 273 -9.01 7.44 -29.56
CA GLU A 273 -9.30 7.97 -30.90
C GLU A 273 -8.20 7.60 -31.92
N ASN A 274 -6.94 7.59 -31.48
CA ASN A 274 -5.78 7.28 -32.32
C ASN A 274 -5.56 5.76 -32.50
N ARG A 275 -6.35 4.92 -31.83
CA ARG A 275 -6.21 3.45 -31.79
C ARG A 275 -4.80 2.99 -31.40
N THR A 276 -4.19 3.74 -30.48
CA THR A 276 -2.88 3.45 -29.87
C THR A 276 -3.00 2.89 -28.47
N LYS A 277 -4.18 2.95 -27.85
CA LYS A 277 -4.44 2.44 -26.50
C LYS A 277 -5.80 1.78 -26.42
N PHE A 278 -5.95 0.83 -25.50
CA PHE A 278 -7.24 0.23 -25.20
C PHE A 278 -7.34 -0.24 -23.76
N ILE A 279 -8.57 -0.40 -23.29
CA ILE A 279 -8.94 -1.18 -22.12
C ILE A 279 -10.03 -2.16 -22.54
N ALA A 280 -9.80 -3.44 -22.34
CA ALA A 280 -10.74 -4.51 -22.62
C ALA A 280 -11.19 -5.17 -21.31
N PHE A 281 -12.48 -5.47 -21.19
CA PHE A 281 -13.11 -5.98 -19.99
C PHE A 281 -13.49 -7.44 -20.17
N TYR A 282 -13.14 -8.26 -19.17
CA TYR A 282 -13.33 -9.70 -19.17
C TYR A 282 -14.12 -10.13 -17.93
N LEU A 283 -15.03 -11.09 -18.08
CA LEU A 283 -15.79 -11.66 -16.97
C LEU A 283 -15.97 -13.16 -17.15
N GLU A 284 -15.60 -13.90 -16.11
CA GLU A 284 -15.67 -15.36 -16.03
C GLU A 284 -16.44 -15.76 -14.77
N LYS A 285 -17.08 -16.93 -14.81
CA LYS A 285 -17.52 -17.59 -13.57
C LYS A 285 -16.30 -18.23 -12.93
N ALA A 286 -16.01 -17.86 -11.69
CA ALA A 286 -14.99 -18.52 -10.91
C ALA A 286 -15.40 -19.98 -10.67
N VAL A 287 -14.43 -20.89 -10.74
CA VAL A 287 -14.63 -22.25 -10.24
C VAL A 287 -14.81 -22.15 -8.72
N PRO A 288 -15.80 -22.83 -8.11
CA PRO A 288 -15.97 -22.84 -6.67
C PRO A 288 -14.66 -23.27 -5.99
N ASN A 289 -14.03 -22.34 -5.29
CA ASN A 289 -12.69 -22.47 -4.75
C ASN A 289 -12.67 -21.80 -3.37
N ASN A 290 -11.85 -22.29 -2.44
CA ASN A 290 -11.64 -21.62 -1.14
C ASN A 290 -10.51 -20.58 -1.24
N PHE A 291 -10.42 -19.66 -0.28
CA PHE A 291 -9.38 -18.62 -0.29
C PHE A 291 -7.96 -19.19 -0.33
N LYS A 292 -7.74 -20.37 0.27
CA LYS A 292 -6.43 -21.05 0.29
C LYS A 292 -5.95 -21.37 -1.14
N SER A 293 -6.85 -21.83 -2.00
CA SER A 293 -6.54 -22.13 -3.40
C SER A 293 -6.23 -20.89 -4.24
N LEU A 294 -6.73 -19.70 -3.87
CA LEU A 294 -6.37 -18.44 -4.55
C LEU A 294 -4.93 -18.01 -4.24
N LYS A 295 -4.45 -18.28 -3.02
CA LYS A 295 -3.05 -17.99 -2.63
C LYS A 295 -2.06 -18.85 -3.42
N ASP A 296 -2.43 -20.09 -3.70
CA ASP A 296 -1.60 -21.03 -4.46
C ASP A 296 -1.71 -20.81 -5.99
N ASN A 297 -2.70 -20.02 -6.42
CA ASN A 297 -2.94 -19.72 -7.83
C ASN A 297 -2.12 -18.50 -8.28
N ASN A 298 -0.96 -18.76 -8.87
CA ASN A 298 -0.07 -17.74 -9.45
C ASN A 298 -0.62 -17.06 -10.74
N LYS A 299 -1.91 -17.21 -11.07
CA LYS A 299 -2.51 -16.63 -12.30
C LYS A 299 -2.50 -15.11 -12.30
N ASP A 300 -2.60 -14.47 -11.14
CA ASP A 300 -2.65 -13.02 -10.98
C ASP A 300 -1.64 -12.53 -9.93
N LYS A 301 -0.95 -11.41 -10.21
CA LYS A 301 0.01 -10.81 -9.25
C LYS A 301 -0.68 -10.24 -8.00
N SER A 302 -1.91 -9.74 -8.16
CA SER A 302 -2.71 -9.14 -7.10
C SER A 302 -4.19 -9.28 -7.44
N THR A 303 -4.98 -9.69 -6.46
CA THR A 303 -6.40 -9.98 -6.63
C THR A 303 -7.21 -9.25 -5.56
N LYS A 304 -8.22 -8.49 -5.98
CA LYS A 304 -9.20 -7.88 -5.07
C LYS A 304 -10.35 -8.86 -4.81
N ILE A 305 -10.79 -8.98 -3.57
CA ILE A 305 -11.95 -9.81 -3.20
C ILE A 305 -12.97 -8.90 -2.52
N ILE A 306 -14.17 -8.84 -3.07
CA ILE A 306 -15.28 -8.05 -2.55
C ILE A 306 -16.37 -9.03 -2.13
N SER A 307 -16.44 -9.31 -0.83
CA SER A 307 -17.44 -10.19 -0.22
C SER A 307 -18.44 -9.36 0.58
N SER A 308 -19.68 -9.86 0.67
CA SER A 308 -20.68 -9.34 1.60
C SER A 308 -20.57 -9.98 2.99
N LYS A 309 -19.75 -11.02 3.15
CA LYS A 309 -19.47 -11.67 4.45
C LYS A 309 -18.36 -10.92 5.17
N ASP A 310 -18.48 -10.80 6.48
CA ASP A 310 -17.42 -10.27 7.34
C ASP A 310 -16.32 -11.31 7.52
N ILE A 311 -15.08 -10.88 7.78
CA ILE A 311 -13.96 -11.78 8.04
C ILE A 311 -14.18 -12.63 9.30
N THR A 312 -15.05 -12.17 10.20
CA THR A 312 -15.46 -12.91 11.40
C THR A 312 -16.56 -13.96 11.14
N ASP A 313 -17.18 -13.95 9.96
CA ASP A 313 -18.26 -14.89 9.65
C ASP A 313 -17.72 -16.32 9.51
N ALA A 314 -18.43 -17.27 10.10
CA ALA A 314 -18.10 -18.69 9.99
C ALA A 314 -18.06 -19.09 8.50
N GLY A 315 -16.92 -19.62 8.06
CA GLY A 315 -16.70 -20.03 6.68
C GLY A 315 -16.37 -18.89 5.71
N PHE A 316 -16.00 -17.69 6.19
CA PHE A 316 -15.50 -16.61 5.31
C PHE A 316 -14.33 -17.09 4.44
N LEU A 317 -13.36 -17.80 5.03
CA LEU A 317 -12.20 -18.34 4.30
C LEU A 317 -12.56 -19.53 3.39
N ASP A 318 -13.75 -20.10 3.54
CA ASP A 318 -14.18 -21.32 2.85
C ASP A 318 -14.92 -21.03 1.53
N ASP A 319 -15.30 -19.78 1.27
CA ASP A 319 -16.16 -19.41 0.14
C ASP A 319 -15.72 -18.08 -0.51
N ILE A 320 -15.28 -18.13 -1.77
CA ILE A 320 -14.95 -16.94 -2.56
C ILE A 320 -16.13 -16.57 -3.46
N PRO A 321 -16.34 -15.28 -3.75
CA PRO A 321 -17.37 -14.88 -4.70
C PRO A 321 -17.19 -15.53 -6.08
N GLN A 322 -18.30 -15.96 -6.69
CA GLN A 322 -18.26 -16.77 -7.91
C GLN A 322 -18.11 -15.96 -9.20
N THR A 323 -18.04 -14.63 -9.14
CA THR A 323 -17.79 -13.78 -10.31
C THR A 323 -16.36 -13.30 -10.29
N TYR A 324 -15.62 -13.58 -11.36
CA TYR A 324 -14.24 -13.13 -11.55
C TYR A 324 -14.16 -12.24 -12.78
N ALA A 325 -13.62 -11.03 -12.61
CA ALA A 325 -13.44 -10.09 -13.71
C ALA A 325 -12.07 -9.42 -13.65
N TYR A 326 -11.57 -9.01 -14.81
CA TYR A 326 -10.32 -8.30 -14.95
C TYR A 326 -10.37 -7.40 -16.17
N ILE A 327 -9.40 -6.49 -16.28
CA ILE A 327 -9.15 -5.77 -17.52
C ILE A 327 -7.86 -6.26 -18.17
N VAL A 328 -7.79 -6.09 -19.48
CA VAL A 328 -6.53 -6.06 -20.22
C VAL A 328 -6.39 -4.67 -20.81
N LYS A 329 -5.29 -4.01 -20.45
CA LYS A 329 -4.95 -2.70 -21.00
C LYS A 329 -3.77 -2.84 -21.94
N GLY A 330 -3.75 -2.07 -23.02
CA GLY A 330 -2.69 -2.15 -24.01
C GLY A 330 -2.33 -0.81 -24.63
N VAL A 331 -1.07 -0.72 -25.07
CA VAL A 331 -0.44 0.44 -25.67
C VAL A 331 0.35 0.00 -26.91
N LYS A 332 0.21 0.77 -27.99
CA LYS A 332 0.98 0.63 -29.22
C LYS A 332 2.23 1.50 -29.12
N TYR A 333 3.41 0.89 -29.26
CA TYR A 333 4.70 1.57 -29.25
C TYR A 333 5.59 1.03 -30.37
N LYS A 334 6.11 1.91 -31.22
CA LYS A 334 6.93 1.56 -32.41
C LYS A 334 6.29 0.44 -33.25
N ASP A 335 5.01 0.62 -33.59
CA ASP A 335 4.18 -0.32 -34.34
C ASP A 335 3.94 -1.71 -33.73
N LYS A 336 4.36 -1.92 -32.48
CA LYS A 336 4.11 -3.13 -31.73
C LYS A 336 3.13 -2.88 -30.59
N TRP A 337 2.23 -3.83 -30.36
CA TRP A 337 1.34 -3.81 -29.20
C TRP A 337 2.02 -4.43 -27.97
N TYR A 338 1.84 -3.75 -26.85
CA TYR A 338 2.20 -4.20 -25.51
C TYR A 338 0.94 -4.17 -24.67
N TYR A 339 0.67 -5.23 -23.92
CA TYR A 339 -0.54 -5.34 -23.12
C TYR A 339 -0.27 -6.05 -21.81
N GLN A 340 -1.10 -5.78 -20.81
CA GLN A 340 -1.06 -6.48 -19.53
C GLN A 340 -2.46 -6.66 -18.96
N LYS A 341 -2.61 -7.75 -18.21
CA LYS A 341 -3.78 -8.03 -17.39
C LYS A 341 -3.68 -7.26 -16.07
N ASP A 342 -4.78 -6.67 -15.61
CA ASP A 342 -4.83 -5.82 -14.43
C ASP A 342 -6.21 -5.85 -13.74
N ASN A 343 -6.28 -5.31 -12.52
CA ASN A 343 -7.51 -5.15 -11.72
C ASN A 343 -8.34 -6.43 -11.54
N ALA A 344 -7.70 -7.59 -11.44
CA ALA A 344 -8.36 -8.86 -11.20
C ALA A 344 -9.18 -8.81 -9.90
N THR A 345 -10.49 -9.07 -9.99
CA THR A 345 -11.43 -8.91 -8.88
C THR A 345 -12.42 -10.08 -8.82
N TYR A 346 -12.56 -10.67 -7.63
CA TYR A 346 -13.66 -11.57 -7.28
C TYR A 346 -14.74 -10.80 -6.54
N PHE A 347 -16.00 -10.93 -6.96
CA PHE A 347 -17.13 -10.21 -6.36
C PHE A 347 -18.47 -10.91 -6.56
N GLU A 348 -19.48 -10.48 -5.82
CA GLU A 348 -20.83 -11.02 -5.92
C GLU A 348 -21.68 -10.29 -6.97
N ALA A 349 -22.29 -11.08 -7.86
CA ALA A 349 -23.20 -10.59 -8.89
C ALA A 349 -24.47 -11.45 -8.94
N LYS A 350 -25.62 -10.81 -9.13
CA LYS A 350 -26.92 -11.50 -9.22
C LYS A 350 -27.00 -12.40 -10.44
N ASN A 351 -26.35 -11.99 -11.52
CA ASN A 351 -26.23 -12.70 -12.78
C ASN A 351 -25.05 -12.13 -13.59
N ILE A 352 -24.78 -12.70 -14.77
CA ILE A 352 -23.65 -12.31 -15.62
C ILE A 352 -23.75 -10.83 -16.05
N GLU A 353 -24.93 -10.35 -16.44
CA GLU A 353 -25.10 -8.96 -16.90
C GLU A 353 -24.94 -7.95 -15.76
N ASP A 354 -25.48 -8.24 -14.57
CA ASP A 354 -25.22 -7.48 -13.34
C ASP A 354 -23.72 -7.43 -13.05
N GLY A 355 -23.03 -8.57 -13.21
CA GLY A 355 -21.58 -8.65 -13.03
C GLY A 355 -20.81 -7.76 -14.00
N LYS A 356 -21.16 -7.80 -15.29
CA LYS A 356 -20.54 -6.97 -16.33
C LYS A 356 -20.72 -5.49 -16.04
N GLN A 357 -21.94 -5.05 -15.71
CA GLN A 357 -22.23 -3.64 -15.43
C GLN A 357 -21.52 -3.15 -14.17
N LYS A 358 -21.55 -3.94 -13.08
CA LYS A 358 -20.84 -3.63 -11.83
C LYS A 358 -19.34 -3.46 -12.05
N TYR A 359 -18.72 -4.38 -12.78
CA TYR A 359 -17.28 -4.32 -13.02
C TYR A 359 -16.90 -3.20 -13.99
N PHE A 360 -17.72 -2.95 -15.02
CA PHE A 360 -17.53 -1.82 -15.94
C PHE A 360 -17.61 -0.46 -15.22
N PHE A 361 -18.44 -0.35 -14.18
CA PHE A 361 -18.55 0.85 -13.35
C PHE A 361 -17.25 1.22 -12.61
N ASN A 362 -16.26 0.33 -12.52
CA ASN A 362 -14.94 0.67 -12.01
C ASN A 362 -14.27 1.82 -12.80
N LEU A 363 -14.66 2.08 -14.04
CA LEU A 363 -14.23 3.28 -14.77
C LEU A 363 -14.46 4.57 -13.98
N ALA A 364 -15.53 4.64 -13.19
CA ALA A 364 -15.83 5.80 -12.36
C ALA A 364 -14.80 6.06 -11.25
N THR A 365 -14.05 5.04 -10.82
CA THR A 365 -12.95 5.15 -9.86
C THR A 365 -11.57 5.19 -10.53
N TRP A 366 -11.50 4.97 -11.84
CA TRP A 366 -10.27 4.98 -12.64
C TRP A 366 -10.06 6.28 -13.41
N ASN A 367 -10.53 7.41 -12.88
CA ASN A 367 -10.40 8.75 -13.47
C ASN A 367 -10.97 8.86 -14.90
N PHE A 368 -11.96 8.04 -15.26
CA PHE A 368 -12.66 8.15 -16.55
C PHE A 368 -13.48 9.44 -16.65
N PHE A 369 -14.03 9.91 -15.53
CA PHE A 369 -14.75 11.16 -15.45
C PHE A 369 -13.89 12.25 -14.81
N LYS A 370 -14.13 13.51 -15.19
CA LYS A 370 -13.60 14.66 -14.46
C LYS A 370 -14.12 14.66 -13.02
N GLU A 371 -13.35 15.25 -12.10
CA GLU A 371 -13.75 15.38 -10.71
C GLU A 371 -15.11 16.09 -10.59
N ASN A 372 -15.99 15.58 -9.72
CA ASN A 372 -17.34 16.11 -9.49
C ASN A 372 -18.24 16.27 -10.74
N SER A 373 -17.95 15.57 -11.84
CA SER A 373 -18.69 15.66 -13.10
C SER A 373 -18.96 14.29 -13.73
N THR A 374 -19.89 14.27 -14.68
CA THR A 374 -20.17 13.14 -15.60
C THR A 374 -19.48 13.28 -16.95
N ASP A 375 -18.71 14.36 -17.16
CA ASP A 375 -17.95 14.55 -18.39
C ASP A 375 -16.72 13.63 -18.42
N CYS A 376 -16.42 13.08 -19.60
CA CYS A 376 -15.21 12.32 -19.81
C CYS A 376 -13.98 13.18 -19.47
N ASN A 377 -13.03 12.56 -18.76
CA ASN A 377 -11.72 13.15 -18.51
C ASN A 377 -10.89 13.09 -19.80
N PRO A 378 -10.52 14.24 -20.41
CA PRO A 378 -9.72 14.25 -21.64
C PRO A 378 -8.37 13.53 -21.47
N ASP A 379 -7.84 13.52 -20.25
CA ASP A 379 -6.55 12.93 -19.94
C ASP A 379 -6.64 11.47 -19.51
N PHE A 380 -7.82 10.82 -19.58
CA PHE A 380 -8.04 9.44 -19.13
C PHE A 380 -6.93 8.48 -19.59
N TRP A 381 -6.52 8.60 -20.85
CA TRP A 381 -5.50 7.79 -21.52
C TRP A 381 -4.05 8.07 -21.07
N GLU A 382 -3.85 9.07 -20.21
CA GLU A 382 -2.58 9.45 -19.58
C GLU A 382 -2.66 9.42 -18.03
N THR A 383 -3.75 8.88 -17.47
CA THR A 383 -3.93 8.71 -16.01
C THR A 383 -3.21 7.46 -15.48
N ASN A 384 -3.51 7.09 -14.22
CA ASN A 384 -2.97 5.91 -13.54
C ASN A 384 -3.16 4.58 -14.29
N GLN A 385 -4.11 4.48 -15.22
CA GLN A 385 -4.23 3.28 -16.04
C GLN A 385 -3.07 3.14 -17.05
N PHE A 386 -2.47 4.26 -17.48
CA PHE A 386 -1.41 4.33 -18.49
C PHE A 386 -0.25 5.21 -17.99
N GLN A 387 0.31 4.86 -16.83
CA GLN A 387 1.43 5.59 -16.25
C GLN A 387 2.67 5.49 -17.15
N LYS A 388 3.42 6.59 -17.19
CA LYS A 388 4.74 6.67 -17.79
C LYS A 388 5.78 6.66 -16.69
N ILE A 389 6.91 6.02 -16.97
CA ILE A 389 8.08 6.03 -16.10
C ILE A 389 8.51 7.49 -15.88
N LYS A 390 8.47 7.94 -14.64
CA LYS A 390 8.85 9.31 -14.26
C LYS A 390 10.35 9.44 -14.12
N ASP A 391 10.83 10.65 -14.32
CA ASP A 391 12.20 11.02 -13.99
C ASP A 391 12.28 11.34 -12.48
N LEU A 392 12.61 10.34 -11.66
CA LEU A 392 12.64 10.49 -10.20
C LEU A 392 13.63 11.57 -9.72
N THR A 393 14.67 11.87 -10.50
CA THR A 393 15.62 12.96 -10.17
C THR A 393 15.00 14.36 -10.22
N LYS A 394 13.81 14.48 -10.80
CA LYS A 394 13.02 15.73 -10.84
C LYS A 394 11.90 15.74 -9.81
N ASP A 395 11.77 14.69 -9.01
CA ASP A 395 10.79 14.64 -7.93
C ASP A 395 11.18 15.66 -6.84
N PRO A 396 10.25 16.49 -6.32
CA PRO A 396 10.54 17.45 -5.27
C PRO A 396 11.20 16.84 -4.02
N ASP A 397 10.89 15.57 -3.74
CA ASP A 397 11.42 14.86 -2.58
C ASP A 397 12.70 14.06 -2.89
N TRP A 398 13.30 14.23 -4.08
CA TRP A 398 14.55 13.55 -4.44
C TRP A 398 15.68 13.83 -3.44
N ASN A 399 15.81 15.06 -2.94
CA ASN A 399 16.85 15.36 -1.95
C ASN A 399 16.63 14.63 -0.62
N LYS A 400 15.39 14.23 -0.33
CA LYS A 400 15.00 13.56 0.92
C LYS A 400 15.07 12.04 0.79
N TYR A 401 14.62 11.48 -0.33
CA TYR A 401 14.44 10.04 -0.53
C TYR A 401 15.20 9.47 -1.73
N GLY A 402 15.72 10.32 -2.60
CA GLY A 402 16.39 9.94 -3.85
C GLY A 402 17.57 9.01 -3.62
N GLU A 403 18.55 9.44 -2.83
CA GLU A 403 19.77 8.65 -2.61
C GLU A 403 19.55 7.37 -1.79
N THR A 404 18.56 7.37 -0.89
CA THR A 404 18.37 6.30 0.10
C THR A 404 17.31 5.28 -0.29
N ILE A 405 16.26 5.68 -1.02
CA ILE A 405 15.11 4.84 -1.35
C ILE A 405 15.00 4.64 -2.87
N TRP A 406 15.13 5.71 -3.65
CA TRP A 406 14.77 5.68 -5.07
C TRP A 406 15.94 5.46 -6.04
N LYS A 407 17.20 5.55 -5.58
CA LYS A 407 18.40 5.48 -6.43
C LYS A 407 18.42 4.23 -7.32
N THR A 408 18.06 3.07 -6.77
CA THR A 408 18.04 1.82 -7.52
C THR A 408 16.92 1.76 -8.55
N GLU A 409 15.72 2.18 -8.16
CA GLU A 409 14.58 2.24 -9.06
C GLU A 409 14.87 3.21 -10.22
N GLU A 410 15.38 4.40 -9.90
CA GLU A 410 15.79 5.40 -10.87
C GLU A 410 16.80 4.83 -11.87
N ALA A 411 17.90 4.23 -11.39
CA ALA A 411 18.97 3.71 -12.25
C ALA A 411 18.44 2.64 -13.22
N ASN A 412 17.60 1.72 -12.72
CA ASN A 412 16.99 0.67 -13.54
C ASN A 412 15.90 1.21 -14.50
N ASN A 413 15.32 2.38 -14.21
CA ASN A 413 14.27 3.02 -15.00
C ASN A 413 14.77 4.07 -15.98
N ARG A 414 16.03 4.54 -15.85
CA ARG A 414 16.56 5.68 -16.59
C ARG A 414 16.40 5.57 -18.10
N ASP A 415 16.70 4.42 -18.68
CA ASP A 415 16.56 4.15 -20.13
C ASP A 415 15.10 4.15 -20.62
N TYR A 416 14.13 4.11 -19.70
CA TYR A 416 12.70 3.97 -19.98
C TYR A 416 11.88 5.21 -19.59
N VAL A 417 12.50 6.26 -19.05
CA VAL A 417 11.82 7.51 -18.68
C VAL A 417 10.97 8.04 -19.84
N GLY A 418 9.71 8.35 -19.55
CA GLY A 418 8.71 8.80 -20.53
C GLY A 418 8.03 7.69 -21.34
N MET A 419 8.51 6.44 -21.27
CA MET A 419 7.79 5.29 -21.82
C MET A 419 6.65 4.88 -20.88
N TYR A 420 5.58 4.33 -21.45
CA TYR A 420 4.53 3.70 -20.65
C TYR A 420 5.09 2.49 -19.89
N GLU A 421 4.70 2.34 -18.63
CA GLU A 421 5.17 1.26 -17.76
C GLU A 421 4.98 -0.12 -18.38
N ILE A 422 3.82 -0.38 -19.01
CA ILE A 422 3.51 -1.63 -19.71
C ILE A 422 4.58 -1.97 -20.76
N VAL A 423 5.09 -0.95 -21.47
CA VAL A 423 6.13 -1.12 -22.49
C VAL A 423 7.48 -1.37 -21.82
N ALA A 424 7.82 -0.56 -20.81
CA ALA A 424 9.07 -0.65 -20.07
C ALA A 424 9.22 -2.02 -19.39
N ASP A 425 8.18 -2.51 -18.71
CA ASP A 425 8.17 -3.79 -18.00
C ASP A 425 8.41 -4.99 -18.93
N VAL A 426 7.80 -4.99 -20.12
CA VAL A 426 8.04 -6.04 -21.11
C VAL A 426 9.48 -5.98 -21.62
N MET A 427 10.04 -4.79 -21.82
CA MET A 427 11.42 -4.63 -22.25
C MET A 427 12.42 -5.06 -21.17
N LYS A 428 12.18 -4.70 -19.90
CA LYS A 428 13.00 -5.13 -18.76
C LYS A 428 12.98 -6.63 -18.57
N LYS A 429 11.80 -7.26 -18.54
CA LYS A 429 11.69 -8.74 -18.46
C LYS A 429 12.41 -9.45 -19.60
N LYS A 430 12.38 -8.89 -20.80
CA LYS A 430 13.14 -9.42 -21.94
C LYS A 430 14.65 -9.30 -21.66
N GLN A 431 15.13 -8.13 -21.21
CA GLN A 431 16.53 -7.91 -20.86
C GLN A 431 16.99 -8.84 -19.72
N GLU A 432 16.22 -8.98 -18.65
CA GLU A 432 16.46 -9.91 -17.53
C GLU A 432 16.59 -11.36 -18.04
N SER A 433 15.67 -11.79 -18.90
CA SER A 433 15.70 -13.13 -19.49
C SER A 433 16.94 -13.36 -20.34
N GLU A 434 17.32 -12.39 -21.17
CA GLU A 434 18.52 -12.47 -21.99
C GLU A 434 19.81 -12.44 -21.13
N ASN A 435 19.83 -11.62 -20.07
CA ASN A 435 20.92 -11.56 -19.10
C ASN A 435 21.09 -12.92 -18.39
N LYS A 436 19.99 -13.55 -17.99
CA LYS A 436 20.01 -14.89 -17.36
C LYS A 436 20.52 -15.98 -18.31
N ILE A 437 20.13 -15.92 -19.58
CA ILE A 437 20.63 -16.86 -20.61
C ILE A 437 22.13 -16.66 -20.78
N PHE A 438 22.59 -15.42 -20.93
CA PHE A 438 24.00 -15.08 -21.07
C PHE A 438 24.82 -15.52 -19.86
N ASP A 439 24.36 -15.22 -18.64
CA ASP A 439 25.01 -15.63 -17.39
C ASP A 439 25.18 -17.16 -17.30
N THR A 440 24.11 -17.89 -17.62
CA THR A 440 24.12 -19.36 -17.65
C THR A 440 25.08 -19.91 -18.71
N GLN A 441 25.13 -19.29 -19.88
CA GLN A 441 26.02 -19.71 -20.96
C GLN A 441 27.49 -19.50 -20.58
N ILE A 442 27.86 -18.31 -20.11
CA ILE A 442 29.24 -18.00 -19.70
C ILE A 442 29.70 -18.92 -18.56
N LYS A 443 28.88 -19.09 -17.51
CA LYS A 443 29.20 -19.97 -16.39
C LYS A 443 29.48 -21.40 -16.84
N ASN A 444 28.59 -21.97 -17.65
CA ASN A 444 28.70 -23.38 -18.02
C ASN A 444 29.76 -23.67 -19.09
N THR A 445 29.98 -22.74 -20.03
CA THR A 445 30.85 -22.99 -21.19
C THR A 445 32.27 -22.48 -21.02
N ILE A 446 32.48 -21.46 -20.18
CA ILE A 446 33.78 -20.80 -20.01
C ILE A 446 34.29 -20.99 -18.58
N LEU A 447 33.54 -20.52 -17.58
CA LEU A 447 34.04 -20.39 -16.21
C LEU A 447 34.15 -21.73 -15.48
N LYS A 448 33.11 -22.56 -15.52
CA LYS A 448 33.13 -23.88 -14.86
C LYS A 448 34.25 -24.79 -15.39
N PRO A 449 34.44 -24.97 -16.72
CA PRO A 449 35.59 -25.73 -17.23
C PRO A 449 36.93 -25.16 -16.78
N PHE A 450 37.05 -23.84 -16.69
CA PHE A 450 38.25 -23.16 -16.21
C PHE A 450 38.53 -23.44 -14.73
N TYR A 451 37.54 -23.32 -13.86
CA TYR A 451 37.71 -23.60 -12.43
C TYR A 451 38.01 -25.07 -12.15
N GLU A 452 37.37 -26.00 -12.86
CA GLU A 452 37.72 -27.43 -12.77
C GLU A 452 39.16 -27.69 -13.20
N LYS A 453 39.65 -27.01 -14.25
CA LYS A 453 41.05 -27.11 -14.67
C LYS A 453 41.98 -26.58 -13.58
N LEU A 454 41.70 -25.40 -13.00
CA LEU A 454 42.52 -24.81 -11.93
C LEU A 454 42.57 -25.68 -10.68
N LYS A 455 41.41 -26.21 -10.26
CA LYS A 455 41.31 -27.15 -9.14
C LYS A 455 42.15 -28.41 -9.35
N ASN A 456 42.15 -28.95 -10.57
CA ASN A 456 42.94 -30.13 -10.90
C ASN A 456 44.44 -29.82 -11.00
N SER A 457 44.84 -28.66 -11.52
CA SER A 457 46.26 -28.30 -11.66
C SER A 457 46.90 -27.80 -10.36
N ASN A 458 46.17 -27.03 -9.55
CA ASN A 458 46.66 -26.39 -8.32
C ASN A 458 45.74 -26.68 -7.11
N PRO A 459 45.56 -27.96 -6.71
CA PRO A 459 44.59 -28.34 -5.68
C PRO A 459 44.90 -27.77 -4.28
N THR A 460 46.15 -27.37 -4.01
CA THR A 460 46.54 -26.73 -2.75
C THR A 460 45.93 -25.33 -2.60
N GLU A 461 45.86 -24.58 -3.70
CA GLU A 461 45.37 -23.20 -3.74
C GLU A 461 43.88 -23.15 -4.10
N PHE A 462 43.41 -24.09 -4.92
CA PHE A 462 42.04 -24.16 -5.44
C PHE A 462 41.33 -25.46 -5.02
N SER A 463 41.03 -25.62 -3.73
CA SER A 463 40.33 -26.80 -3.22
C SER A 463 38.82 -26.76 -3.54
N MET A 464 38.20 -25.60 -3.36
CA MET A 464 36.78 -25.36 -3.65
C MET A 464 36.60 -23.93 -4.18
N TYR A 465 35.56 -23.72 -4.98
CA TYR A 465 35.16 -22.40 -5.48
C TYR A 465 33.66 -22.20 -5.33
N PHE A 466 33.25 -20.96 -5.10
CA PHE A 466 31.85 -20.53 -5.08
C PHE A 466 31.69 -19.24 -5.89
N GLU A 467 30.92 -19.30 -6.97
CA GLU A 467 30.72 -18.17 -7.89
C GLU A 467 29.57 -17.27 -7.41
N HIS A 468 29.71 -15.95 -7.62
CA HIS A 468 28.61 -15.01 -7.49
C HIS A 468 27.93 -14.72 -8.86
N SER A 469 26.89 -13.89 -8.85
CA SER A 469 26.32 -13.27 -10.05
C SER A 469 27.41 -12.56 -10.87
N LEU A 470 27.36 -12.72 -12.20
CA LEU A 470 28.31 -12.07 -13.11
C LEU A 470 28.03 -10.57 -13.21
N ILE A 471 29.09 -9.80 -13.47
CA ILE A 471 29.03 -8.34 -13.64
C ILE A 471 29.45 -8.02 -15.08
N PHE A 472 28.55 -7.46 -15.87
CA PHE A 472 28.78 -7.18 -17.29
C PHE A 472 27.95 -5.98 -17.78
N PRO A 473 28.40 -5.26 -18.83
CA PRO A 473 27.64 -4.19 -19.45
C PRO A 473 26.53 -4.77 -20.35
N LYS A 474 25.59 -3.92 -20.76
CA LYS A 474 24.47 -4.28 -21.64
C LYS A 474 24.93 -4.90 -22.98
N GLU A 475 26.09 -4.49 -23.48
CA GLU A 475 26.72 -4.99 -24.71
C GLU A 475 27.25 -6.43 -24.57
N ARG A 476 27.47 -6.91 -23.34
CA ARG A 476 27.94 -8.27 -23.03
C ARG A 476 29.25 -8.66 -23.75
N ASP A 477 30.12 -7.69 -23.97
CA ASP A 477 31.43 -7.86 -24.62
C ASP A 477 32.52 -8.29 -23.62
N VAL A 478 32.38 -7.92 -22.36
CA VAL A 478 33.27 -8.29 -21.25
C VAL A 478 32.46 -8.67 -20.01
N VAL A 479 32.97 -9.61 -19.22
CA VAL A 479 32.32 -10.07 -17.98
C VAL A 479 33.35 -10.22 -16.87
N ILE A 480 32.99 -9.76 -15.68
CA ILE A 480 33.71 -9.99 -14.42
C ILE A 480 32.93 -11.05 -13.64
N ASN A 481 33.63 -12.09 -13.19
CA ASN A 481 33.13 -13.08 -12.27
C ASN A 481 33.85 -12.94 -10.91
N PRO A 482 33.16 -12.42 -9.89
CA PRO A 482 33.61 -12.57 -8.51
C PRO A 482 33.46 -14.03 -8.09
N VAL A 483 34.53 -14.61 -7.57
CA VAL A 483 34.54 -15.99 -7.07
C VAL A 483 35.26 -16.05 -5.73
N LEU A 484 34.70 -16.84 -4.82
CA LEU A 484 35.32 -17.18 -3.56
C LEU A 484 36.11 -18.47 -3.74
N ILE A 485 37.43 -18.43 -3.51
CA ILE A 485 38.31 -19.60 -3.60
C ILE A 485 38.72 -20.01 -2.20
N THR A 486 38.53 -21.30 -1.91
CA THR A 486 38.95 -21.94 -0.67
C THR A 486 40.21 -22.76 -0.95
N ASN A 487 41.29 -22.47 -0.23
CA ASN A 487 42.51 -23.26 -0.29
C ASN A 487 42.39 -24.55 0.54
N ARG A 488 43.43 -25.40 0.54
CA ARG A 488 43.42 -26.66 1.30
C ARG A 488 43.32 -26.48 2.82
N ASP A 489 43.79 -25.34 3.34
CA ASP A 489 43.74 -24.99 4.76
C ASP A 489 42.37 -24.41 5.18
N GLY A 490 41.42 -24.30 4.24
CA GLY A 490 40.09 -23.75 4.48
C GLY A 490 40.02 -22.22 4.45
N ILE A 491 41.12 -21.53 4.10
CA ILE A 491 41.15 -20.07 3.97
C ILE A 491 40.42 -19.68 2.69
N GLN A 492 39.45 -18.78 2.82
CA GLN A 492 38.61 -18.32 1.72
C GLN A 492 39.05 -16.92 1.28
N THR A 493 39.25 -16.73 -0.02
CA THR A 493 39.70 -15.47 -0.61
C THR A 493 38.88 -15.08 -1.82
N ILE A 494 38.56 -13.79 -1.95
CA ILE A 494 37.86 -13.26 -3.13
C ILE A 494 38.85 -13.07 -4.27
N HIS A 495 38.52 -13.60 -5.44
CA HIS A 495 39.19 -13.31 -6.70
C HIS A 495 38.20 -12.82 -7.74
N TYR A 496 38.72 -12.12 -8.74
CA TYR A 496 37.95 -11.58 -9.86
C TYR A 496 38.53 -12.09 -11.16
N TYR A 497 37.73 -12.86 -11.91
CA TYR A 497 38.12 -13.34 -13.23
C TYR A 497 37.37 -12.60 -14.32
N VAL A 498 38.06 -12.26 -15.39
CA VAL A 498 37.54 -11.52 -16.53
C VAL A 498 37.55 -12.40 -17.76
N ALA A 499 36.41 -12.50 -18.43
CA ALA A 499 36.29 -13.16 -19.72
C ALA A 499 35.78 -12.18 -20.78
N PHE A 500 36.23 -12.35 -22.01
CA PHE A 500 35.77 -11.58 -23.17
C PHE A 500 34.83 -12.43 -24.02
N SER A 501 33.74 -11.81 -24.47
CA SER A 501 32.79 -12.48 -25.35
C SER A 501 33.46 -12.91 -26.65
N GLY A 502 33.29 -14.18 -27.03
CA GLY A 502 33.94 -14.77 -28.21
C GLY A 502 35.41 -15.16 -28.02
N SER A 503 35.95 -15.08 -26.81
CA SER A 503 37.28 -15.59 -26.46
C SER A 503 37.22 -16.66 -25.38
N ASN A 504 38.06 -17.69 -25.49
CA ASN A 504 38.25 -18.67 -24.42
C ASN A 504 39.36 -18.24 -23.43
N ASN A 505 39.94 -17.06 -23.62
CA ASN A 505 40.96 -16.54 -22.72
C ASN A 505 40.29 -15.97 -21.46
N ILE A 506 40.78 -16.37 -20.30
CA ILE A 506 40.37 -15.85 -19.00
C ILE A 506 41.56 -15.12 -18.40
N TYR A 507 41.26 -14.01 -17.75
CA TYR A 507 42.24 -13.18 -17.09
C TYR A 507 41.87 -13.04 -15.61
N GLU A 508 42.87 -12.94 -14.74
CA GLU A 508 42.67 -12.46 -13.38
C GLU A 508 42.77 -10.94 -13.34
N TRP A 509 41.81 -10.29 -12.71
CA TRP A 509 41.82 -8.84 -12.50
C TRP A 509 42.64 -8.49 -11.27
N THR A 510 43.85 -7.99 -11.50
CA THR A 510 44.86 -7.73 -10.46
C THR A 510 44.76 -6.34 -9.82
N TYR A 511 43.70 -5.59 -10.12
CA TYR A 511 43.47 -4.27 -9.52
C TYR A 511 43.21 -4.37 -8.01
N PHE A 512 42.52 -5.42 -7.59
CA PHE A 512 42.33 -5.75 -6.17
C PHE A 512 43.23 -6.92 -5.79
N ALA A 513 43.86 -6.81 -4.61
CA ALA A 513 44.52 -7.95 -4.02
C ALA A 513 43.48 -8.94 -3.46
N PRO A 514 43.73 -10.27 -3.54
CA PRO A 514 42.85 -11.25 -2.93
C PRO A 514 42.61 -10.94 -1.46
N THR A 515 41.34 -10.89 -1.06
CA THR A 515 40.93 -10.49 0.29
C THR A 515 40.32 -11.69 1.00
N VAL A 516 40.79 -11.96 2.23
CA VAL A 516 40.28 -13.06 3.05
C VAL A 516 38.87 -12.74 3.54
N ILE A 517 37.97 -13.72 3.44
CA ILE A 517 36.62 -13.65 4.02
C ILE A 517 36.54 -14.63 5.20
N THR A 518 35.91 -14.18 6.28
CA THR A 518 35.62 -15.00 7.47
C THR A 518 34.19 -15.51 7.52
N ASP A 519 33.26 -14.92 6.78
CA ASP A 519 31.86 -15.34 6.67
C ASP A 519 31.37 -15.30 5.21
N ASN A 520 30.96 -16.46 4.69
CA ASN A 520 30.40 -16.59 3.34
C ASN A 520 29.19 -15.70 3.09
N LEU A 521 28.41 -15.37 4.13
CA LEU A 521 27.24 -14.49 4.03
C LEU A 521 27.63 -13.05 3.65
N GLU A 522 28.88 -12.64 3.90
CA GLU A 522 29.40 -11.32 3.54
C GLU A 522 29.99 -11.25 2.13
N PHE A 523 30.03 -12.35 1.37
CA PHE A 523 30.72 -12.38 0.08
C PHE A 523 30.18 -11.32 -0.91
N GLY A 524 28.86 -11.25 -1.06
CA GLY A 524 28.23 -10.27 -1.96
C GLY A 524 28.45 -8.82 -1.52
N SER A 525 28.38 -8.52 -0.21
CA SER A 525 28.61 -7.17 0.31
C SER A 525 30.06 -6.75 0.16
N LYS A 526 31.02 -7.65 0.39
CA LYS A 526 32.46 -7.39 0.20
C LYS A 526 32.81 -7.10 -1.25
N VAL A 527 32.18 -7.80 -2.20
CA VAL A 527 32.34 -7.49 -3.63
C VAL A 527 31.87 -6.08 -3.94
N VAL A 528 30.70 -5.68 -3.43
CA VAL A 528 30.17 -4.32 -3.62
C VAL A 528 31.08 -3.28 -2.96
N GLU A 529 31.55 -3.53 -1.73
CA GLU A 529 32.50 -2.63 -1.03
C GLU A 529 33.80 -2.42 -1.82
N GLN A 530 34.33 -3.46 -2.47
CA GLN A 530 35.55 -3.34 -3.29
C GLN A 530 35.30 -2.58 -4.59
N ILE A 531 34.14 -2.77 -5.24
CA ILE A 531 33.82 -2.14 -6.53
C ILE A 531 33.30 -0.71 -6.39
N ASN A 532 32.58 -0.39 -5.31
CA ASN A 532 31.95 0.93 -5.07
C ASN A 532 32.87 2.14 -5.22
N PRO A 533 34.15 2.11 -4.77
CA PRO A 533 35.09 3.20 -5.00
C PRO A 533 35.36 3.52 -6.49
N LEU A 534 35.04 2.59 -7.39
CA LEU A 534 35.27 2.73 -8.84
C LEU A 534 33.99 3.10 -9.59
N THR A 535 32.80 2.79 -9.04
CA THR A 535 31.50 3.00 -9.66
C THR A 535 30.37 2.81 -8.65
N ASP A 536 29.27 3.54 -8.80
CA ASP A 536 28.08 3.47 -7.91
C ASP A 536 27.24 2.19 -8.05
N TRP A 537 27.80 1.12 -8.63
CA TRP A 537 27.05 -0.08 -8.99
C TRP A 537 26.89 -1.06 -7.83
N THR A 538 25.73 -1.71 -7.77
CA THR A 538 25.46 -2.79 -6.82
C THR A 538 24.78 -3.96 -7.52
N PHE A 539 24.67 -5.11 -6.86
CA PHE A 539 23.93 -6.28 -7.39
C PHE A 539 22.42 -6.03 -7.59
N SER A 540 21.88 -4.89 -7.14
CA SER A 540 20.50 -4.48 -7.43
C SER A 540 20.34 -3.84 -8.82
N TYR A 541 21.44 -3.59 -9.54
CA TYR A 541 21.41 -3.07 -10.90
C TYR A 541 21.58 -4.22 -11.90
N GLU A 542 20.72 -4.25 -12.92
CA GLU A 542 20.69 -5.31 -13.95
C GLU A 542 22.02 -5.48 -14.70
N ASN A 543 22.70 -4.37 -14.98
CA ASN A 543 23.97 -4.33 -15.69
C ASN A 543 24.85 -3.20 -15.16
N LEU A 544 26.17 -3.34 -15.29
CA LEU A 544 27.12 -2.27 -15.00
C LEU A 544 27.36 -1.45 -16.27
N ASN A 545 26.54 -0.43 -16.52
CA ASN A 545 26.62 0.39 -17.74
C ASN A 545 27.47 1.66 -17.56
N ASN A 546 28.61 1.55 -16.88
CA ASN A 546 29.53 2.67 -16.66
C ASN A 546 30.75 2.55 -17.58
N ARG A 547 30.74 3.24 -18.71
CA ARG A 547 31.84 3.19 -19.70
C ARG A 547 33.18 3.64 -19.11
N THR A 548 33.17 4.65 -18.24
CA THR A 548 34.39 5.13 -17.57
C THR A 548 35.00 4.04 -16.70
N PHE A 549 34.17 3.26 -16.01
CA PHE A 549 34.64 2.12 -15.21
C PHE A 549 35.33 1.08 -16.09
N TRP A 550 34.67 0.63 -17.16
CA TRP A 550 35.21 -0.40 -18.06
C TRP A 550 36.51 0.06 -18.72
N ASP A 551 36.54 1.27 -19.30
CA ASP A 551 37.68 1.79 -20.03
C ASP A 551 38.91 2.03 -19.13
N LYS A 552 38.70 2.48 -17.89
CA LYS A 552 39.81 2.83 -16.98
C LYS A 552 40.31 1.67 -16.12
N TYR A 553 39.44 0.76 -15.69
CA TYR A 553 39.81 -0.22 -14.66
C TYR A 553 39.89 -1.66 -15.19
N ILE A 554 39.23 -1.96 -16.31
CA ILE A 554 39.22 -3.31 -16.91
C ILE A 554 39.97 -3.32 -18.24
N LEU A 555 39.58 -2.45 -19.17
CA LEU A 555 40.07 -2.43 -20.55
C LEU A 555 41.30 -1.54 -20.77
N ALA A 556 41.79 -0.88 -19.72
CA ALA A 556 42.96 -0.03 -19.80
C ALA A 556 44.18 -0.81 -20.32
N LYS A 557 44.85 -0.28 -21.34
CA LYS A 557 46.02 -0.91 -21.96
C LYS A 557 47.32 -0.24 -21.53
N SER A 558 48.38 -1.04 -21.48
CA SER A 558 49.77 -0.59 -21.34
C SER A 558 50.59 -1.26 -22.44
N GLY A 559 50.72 -0.59 -23.59
CA GLY A 559 51.24 -1.21 -24.81
C GLY A 559 50.23 -2.17 -25.44
N ASN A 560 50.66 -3.40 -25.74
CA ASN A 560 49.81 -4.44 -26.32
C ASN A 560 49.02 -5.24 -25.27
N ASP A 561 49.34 -5.08 -23.99
CA ASP A 561 48.74 -5.82 -22.89
C ASP A 561 47.75 -4.97 -22.09
N TYR A 562 46.88 -5.64 -21.34
CA TYR A 562 45.97 -4.99 -20.39
C TYR A 562 46.70 -4.65 -19.10
N LYS A 563 46.54 -3.42 -18.64
CA LYS A 563 47.25 -2.87 -17.47
C LYS A 563 46.97 -3.62 -16.17
N TYR A 564 45.74 -4.11 -16.02
CA TYR A 564 45.25 -4.74 -14.78
C TYR A 564 44.76 -6.18 -14.97
N LEU A 565 44.99 -6.79 -16.14
CA LEU A 565 44.53 -8.15 -16.42
C LEU A 565 45.72 -9.07 -16.67
N LYS A 566 45.87 -10.09 -15.83
CA LYS A 566 46.88 -11.14 -15.99
C LYS A 566 46.26 -12.34 -16.68
N ARG A 567 46.77 -12.72 -17.85
CA ARG A 567 46.29 -13.90 -18.59
C ARG A 567 46.67 -15.19 -17.84
N LEU A 568 45.74 -16.15 -17.80
CA LEU A 568 45.91 -17.46 -17.14
C LEU A 568 45.93 -18.63 -18.11
#